data_AF-A0AAV2BM08-F1
#
_entry.id   AF-A0AAV2BM08-F1
#
_cell.length_a   1.000
_cell.length_b   1.000
_cell.length_c   1.000
_cell.angle_alpha   90.00
_cell.angle_beta   90.00
_cell.angle_gamma   90.00
#
_symmetry.space_group_name_H-M   'P 1'
#
loop_
_entity.id
_entity.type
_entity.pdbx_description
1 polymer ?
#
loop_
_entity_poly.entity_id
_entity_poly.type
_entity_poly.pdbx_seq_one_letter_code
_entity_poly.pdbx_strand_id
1 'polypeptide(L)'
;MTDGTRFSPTIIFKRKTLPKKAKFPGGVLVCAHMNGWMDECGALNWLENTWSQRKGAVFNKPSMLVWDLFKAHLTDEVLEKCHKINVKLAIIPGGLKSTLQPLDVCINKPFKDRLRSKWMEWMAAEDKAVTKGGNVKKWIW
;
A
#
# COMPACT_ATOMS: atom_id res chain seq x y z
N MET A 1 4.55 -21.97 9.88
CA MET A 1 3.12 -21.77 9.52
C MET A 1 2.84 -20.27 9.58
N THR A 2 2.29 -19.68 8.51
CA THR A 2 1.83 -18.28 8.53
C THR A 2 0.42 -18.27 9.13
N ASP A 3 0.15 -17.36 10.08
CA ASP A 3 -1.12 -17.34 10.83
C ASP A 3 -2.27 -16.63 10.08
N GLY A 4 -2.04 -16.24 8.82
CA GLY A 4 -3.02 -15.53 7.99
C GLY A 4 -3.28 -14.08 8.41
N THR A 5 -2.57 -13.56 9.41
CA THR A 5 -2.71 -12.14 9.82
C THR A 5 -2.28 -11.23 8.67
N ARG A 6 -3.11 -10.23 8.39
CA ARG A 6 -2.86 -9.26 7.31
C ARG A 6 -2.42 -7.94 7.93
N PHE A 7 -1.46 -7.28 7.27
CA PHE A 7 -1.12 -5.91 7.59
C PHE A 7 -2.23 -4.95 7.13
N SER A 8 -2.34 -3.83 7.83
CA SER A 8 -3.13 -2.69 7.37
C SER A 8 -2.70 -2.30 5.96
N PRO A 9 -3.63 -2.18 4.99
CA PRO A 9 -3.27 -1.75 3.65
C PRO A 9 -2.73 -0.32 3.68
N THR A 10 -1.82 -0.04 2.75
CA THR A 10 -1.31 1.32 2.52
C THR A 10 -1.88 1.85 1.21
N ILE A 11 -2.45 3.05 1.26
CA ILE A 11 -3.00 3.75 0.10
C ILE A 11 -2.16 5.00 -0.15
N ILE A 12 -1.64 5.12 -1.37
CA ILE A 12 -0.85 6.29 -1.81
C ILE A 12 -1.72 7.08 -2.79
N PHE A 13 -2.13 8.29 -2.40
CA PHE A 13 -2.84 9.20 -3.28
C PHE A 13 -1.88 10.00 -4.17
N LYS A 14 -2.23 10.17 -5.44
CA LYS A 14 -1.43 10.93 -6.41
C LYS A 14 -1.60 12.44 -6.21
N ARG A 15 -0.91 12.99 -5.21
CA ARG A 15 -1.00 14.40 -4.81
C ARG A 15 0.16 14.82 -3.92
N LYS A 16 0.35 16.13 -3.74
CA LYS A 16 1.41 16.68 -2.88
C LYS A 16 1.13 16.48 -1.38
N THR A 17 -0.10 16.69 -0.94
CA THR A 17 -0.47 16.65 0.50
C THR A 17 -1.87 16.11 0.69
N LEU A 18 -2.15 15.40 1.78
CA LEU A 18 -3.49 14.94 2.13
C LEU A 18 -4.38 16.12 2.57
N PRO A 19 -5.71 16.07 2.31
CA PRO A 19 -6.62 17.12 2.79
C PRO A 19 -6.67 17.14 4.32
N LYS A 20 -6.42 18.31 4.93
CA LYS A 20 -6.38 18.47 6.39
C LYS A 20 -7.66 18.02 7.12
N LYS A 21 -8.81 18.09 6.46
CA LYS A 21 -10.13 17.71 7.01
C LYS A 21 -10.61 16.32 6.56
N ALA A 22 -9.81 15.60 5.78
CA ALA A 22 -10.19 14.25 5.34
C ALA A 22 -10.15 13.29 6.53
N LYS A 23 -11.23 12.55 6.72
CA LYS A 23 -11.28 11.42 7.65
C LYS A 23 -11.09 10.14 6.83
N PHE A 24 -10.05 9.39 7.16
CA PHE A 24 -9.78 8.10 6.55
C PHE A 24 -10.30 6.98 7.47
N PRO A 25 -10.75 5.85 6.92
CA PRO A 25 -11.13 4.71 7.72
C PRO A 25 -9.95 4.23 8.57
N GLY A 26 -10.24 3.79 9.80
CA GLY A 26 -9.23 3.19 10.67
C GLY A 26 -8.64 1.92 10.06
N GLY A 27 -7.39 1.60 10.44
CA GLY A 27 -6.71 0.40 9.94
C GLY A 27 -6.18 0.51 8.51
N VAL A 28 -6.06 1.72 7.97
CA VAL A 28 -5.43 1.99 6.66
C VAL A 28 -4.37 3.06 6.83
N LEU A 29 -3.15 2.78 6.36
CA LEU A 29 -2.11 3.81 6.26
C LEU A 29 -2.36 4.62 4.99
N VAL A 30 -2.53 5.93 5.12
CA VAL A 30 -2.80 6.80 3.99
C VAL A 30 -1.64 7.77 3.80
N CYS A 31 -1.09 7.79 2.60
CA CYS A 31 0.03 8.64 2.21
C CYS A 31 -0.32 9.46 0.96
N ALA A 32 0.40 10.55 0.74
CA ALA A 32 0.34 11.33 -0.48
C ALA A 32 1.71 11.32 -1.15
N HIS A 33 1.74 11.08 -2.46
CA HIS A 33 2.95 11.20 -3.26
C HIS A 33 2.58 11.84 -4.60
N MET A 34 3.40 12.79 -5.10
CA MET A 34 3.10 13.58 -6.30
C MET A 34 2.76 12.74 -7.54
N ASN A 35 3.45 11.61 -7.71
CA ASN A 35 3.23 10.68 -8.83
C ASN A 35 2.34 9.46 -8.49
N GLY A 36 1.92 9.31 -7.22
CA GLY A 36 1.06 8.18 -6.81
C GLY A 36 1.74 6.81 -6.79
N TRP A 37 3.06 6.77 -6.72
CA TRP A 37 3.86 5.55 -6.56
C TRP A 37 4.61 5.56 -5.22
N MET A 38 5.18 4.42 -4.84
CA MET A 38 6.09 4.34 -3.69
C MET A 38 7.47 4.81 -4.10
N ASP A 39 8.09 5.64 -3.27
CA ASP A 39 9.50 6.05 -3.35
C ASP A 39 10.24 5.59 -2.09
N GLU A 40 11.51 5.96 -1.94
CA GLU A 40 12.32 5.60 -0.77
C GLU A 40 11.67 6.07 0.53
N CYS A 41 11.25 7.33 0.59
CA CYS A 41 10.54 7.90 1.73
C CYS A 41 9.28 7.11 2.07
N GLY A 42 8.49 6.72 1.06
CA GLY A 42 7.31 5.89 1.20
C GLY A 42 7.63 4.48 1.73
N ALA A 43 8.72 3.86 1.27
CA ALA A 43 9.16 2.55 1.72
C ALA A 43 9.61 2.59 3.19
N LEU A 44 10.41 3.60 3.58
CA LEU A 44 10.82 3.83 4.97
C LEU A 44 9.63 4.06 5.90
N ASN A 45 8.71 4.93 5.48
CA ASN A 45 7.47 5.20 6.21
C ASN A 45 6.62 3.93 6.38
N TRP A 46 6.56 3.07 5.36
CA TRP A 46 5.85 1.80 5.42
C TRP A 46 6.53 0.80 6.38
N LEU A 47 7.86 0.69 6.35
CA LEU A 47 8.61 -0.17 7.27
C LEU A 47 8.37 0.22 8.74
N GLU A 48 8.31 1.52 9.01
CA GLU A 48 8.05 2.05 10.35
C GLU A 48 6.60 1.87 10.80
N ASN A 49 5.64 2.29 9.97
CA ASN A 49 4.25 2.37 10.40
C ASN A 49 3.43 1.10 10.14
N THR A 50 3.93 0.20 9.29
CA THR A 50 3.22 -1.05 8.94
C THR A 50 4.02 -2.27 9.36
N TRP A 51 5.25 -2.42 8.85
CA TRP A 51 6.02 -3.64 9.09
C TRP A 51 6.48 -3.79 10.55
N SER A 52 6.78 -2.68 11.21
CA SER A 52 7.17 -2.68 12.63
C SER A 52 5.99 -2.92 13.58
N GLN A 53 4.76 -3.03 13.06
CA GLN A 53 3.57 -3.43 13.83
C GLN A 53 3.38 -4.96 13.85
N ARG A 54 4.25 -5.73 13.19
CA ARG A 54 4.19 -7.20 13.17
C ARG A 54 4.35 -7.79 14.58
N LYS A 55 3.72 -8.94 14.82
CA LYS A 55 3.94 -9.72 16.04
C LYS A 55 5.44 -10.04 16.18
N GLY A 56 6.00 -9.73 17.35
CA GLY A 56 7.42 -9.96 17.62
C GLY A 56 8.36 -8.80 17.26
N ALA A 57 7.88 -7.72 16.65
CA ALA A 57 8.70 -6.53 16.38
C ALA A 57 9.27 -5.90 17.66
N VAL A 58 8.46 -5.82 18.73
CA VAL A 58 8.88 -5.28 20.04
C VAL A 58 10.08 -6.05 20.62
N PHE A 59 10.19 -7.34 20.31
CA PHE A 59 11.30 -8.20 20.75
C PHE A 59 12.43 -8.29 19.70
N ASN A 60 12.40 -7.43 18.68
CA ASN A 60 13.32 -7.43 17.55
C ASN A 60 13.55 -8.82 16.93
N LYS A 61 12.49 -9.64 16.85
CA LYS A 61 12.60 -11.00 16.33
C LYS A 61 13.00 -10.97 14.84
N PRO A 62 13.93 -11.85 14.41
CA PRO A 62 14.28 -11.98 13.01
C PRO A 62 13.04 -12.21 12.16
N SER A 63 12.97 -11.54 11.02
CA SER A 63 11.88 -11.71 10.07
C SER A 63 12.38 -11.58 8.64
N MET A 64 11.57 -12.04 7.69
CA MET A 64 11.89 -11.98 6.27
C MET A 64 10.80 -11.19 5.55
N LEU A 65 11.21 -10.24 4.71
CA LEU A 65 10.34 -9.43 3.89
C LEU A 65 10.64 -9.74 2.42
N VAL A 66 9.60 -10.17 1.70
CA VAL A 66 9.69 -10.48 0.28
C VAL A 66 9.15 -9.31 -0.52
N TRP A 67 9.98 -8.70 -1.35
CA TRP A 67 9.61 -7.57 -2.22
C TRP A 67 9.90 -7.87 -3.68
N ASP A 68 9.21 -7.18 -4.58
CA ASP A 68 9.59 -7.19 -5.99
C ASP A 68 10.79 -6.27 -6.24
N LEU A 69 11.52 -6.56 -7.32
CA LEU A 69 12.69 -5.78 -7.73
C LEU A 69 12.27 -4.36 -8.14
N PHE A 70 12.36 -3.42 -7.20
CA PHE A 70 12.06 -2.01 -7.41
C PHE A 70 13.13 -1.14 -6.75
N LYS A 71 13.57 -0.07 -7.44
CA LYS A 71 14.71 0.74 -7.01
C LYS A 71 14.55 1.32 -5.60
N ALA A 72 13.36 1.79 -5.24
CA ALA A 72 13.10 2.36 -3.93
C ALA A 72 13.23 1.34 -2.78
N HIS A 73 13.15 0.05 -3.06
CA HIS A 73 13.29 -1.02 -2.05
C HIS A 73 14.76 -1.37 -1.78
N LEU A 74 15.68 -0.91 -2.63
CA LEU A 74 17.10 -1.30 -2.63
C LEU A 74 18.04 -0.17 -2.29
N THR A 75 17.51 0.97 -1.86
CA THR A 75 18.37 2.09 -1.47
C THR A 75 19.06 1.81 -0.15
N ASP A 76 20.23 2.41 0.06
CA ASP A 76 21.05 2.14 1.25
C ASP A 76 20.28 2.43 2.54
N GLU A 77 19.48 3.49 2.58
CA GLU A 77 18.65 3.83 3.75
C GLU A 77 17.62 2.75 4.06
N VAL A 78 16.97 2.19 3.03
CA VAL A 78 15.98 1.12 3.19
C VAL A 78 16.63 -0.17 3.65
N LEU A 79 17.79 -0.53 3.08
CA LEU A 79 18.56 -1.69 3.49
C LEU A 79 19.05 -1.55 4.94
N GLU A 80 19.56 -0.37 5.31
CA GLU A 80 20.02 -0.08 6.66
C GLU A 80 18.87 -0.11 7.66
N LYS A 81 17.70 0.46 7.31
CA LYS A 81 16.50 0.36 8.15
C LYS A 81 16.12 -1.10 8.37
N CYS A 82 16.09 -1.92 7.34
CA CYS A 82 15.79 -3.35 7.45
C CYS A 82 16.76 -4.08 8.38
N HIS A 83 18.06 -3.80 8.26
CA HIS A 83 19.08 -4.34 9.15
C HIS A 83 18.83 -3.96 10.62
N LYS A 84 18.55 -2.67 10.89
CA LYS A 84 18.24 -2.16 12.24
C LYS A 84 17.04 -2.85 12.89
N ILE A 85 16.02 -3.22 12.11
CA ILE A 85 14.79 -3.89 12.61
C ILE A 85 14.80 -5.41 12.45
N ASN A 86 15.98 -6.01 12.23
CA ASN A 86 16.22 -7.45 12.08
C ASN A 86 15.36 -8.10 10.99
N VAL A 87 15.32 -7.46 9.83
CA VAL A 87 14.60 -7.92 8.63
C VAL A 87 15.59 -8.33 7.55
N LYS A 88 15.50 -9.58 7.10
CA LYS A 88 16.14 -10.04 5.87
C LYS A 88 15.23 -9.74 4.68
N LEU A 89 15.77 -9.04 3.70
CA LEU A 89 15.08 -8.78 2.44
C LEU A 89 15.33 -9.94 1.46
N ALA A 90 14.25 -10.41 0.83
CA ALA A 90 14.28 -11.34 -0.29
C ALA A 90 13.64 -10.66 -1.49
N ILE A 91 14.39 -10.53 -2.58
CA ILE A 91 13.95 -9.80 -3.78
C ILE A 91 13.53 -10.78 -4.86
N ILE A 92 12.31 -10.62 -5.38
CA ILE A 92 11.81 -11.38 -6.52
C ILE A 92 12.31 -10.71 -7.81
N PRO A 93 13.10 -11.42 -8.65
CA PRO A 93 13.56 -10.90 -9.93
C PRO A 93 12.41 -10.53 -10.87
N GLY A 94 12.66 -9.57 -11.77
CA GLY A 94 11.71 -9.21 -12.83
C GLY A 94 11.32 -10.42 -13.70
N GLY A 95 10.09 -10.43 -14.20
CA GLY A 95 9.55 -11.53 -15.02
C GLY A 95 9.00 -12.72 -14.24
N LEU A 96 9.21 -12.78 -12.92
CA LEU A 96 8.73 -13.87 -12.08
C LEU A 96 7.50 -13.52 -11.23
N LYS A 97 6.98 -12.28 -11.33
CA LYS A 97 5.85 -11.82 -10.49
C LYS A 97 4.59 -12.68 -10.65
N SER A 98 4.25 -13.05 -11.89
CA SER A 98 3.07 -13.86 -12.21
C SER A 98 3.10 -15.27 -11.60
N THR A 99 4.26 -15.72 -11.10
CA THR A 99 4.46 -17.07 -10.57
C THR A 99 4.89 -17.06 -9.11
N LEU A 100 5.75 -16.10 -8.72
CA LEU A 100 6.41 -16.05 -7.42
C LEU A 100 5.87 -14.99 -6.47
N GLN A 101 4.93 -14.13 -6.90
CA GLN A 101 4.34 -13.11 -6.03
C GLN A 101 2.91 -13.51 -5.64
N PRO A 102 2.72 -14.22 -4.51
CA PRO A 102 1.41 -14.68 -4.04
C PRO A 102 0.35 -13.58 -3.99
N LEU A 103 0.76 -12.34 -3.69
CA LEU A 103 -0.13 -11.18 -3.66
C LEU A 103 -0.73 -10.89 -5.05
N ASP A 104 0.08 -10.94 -6.11
CA ASP A 104 -0.38 -10.69 -7.48
C ASP A 104 -1.26 -11.82 -8.00
N VAL A 105 -0.88 -13.07 -7.72
CA VAL A 105 -1.58 -14.25 -8.22
C VAL A 105 -2.92 -14.46 -7.50
N CYS A 106 -2.93 -14.34 -6.17
CA CYS A 106 -4.07 -14.81 -5.36
C CYS A 106 -4.95 -13.67 -4.83
N ILE A 107 -4.41 -12.48 -4.59
CA ILE A 107 -5.11 -11.44 -3.80
C ILE A 107 -5.50 -10.24 -4.66
N ASN A 108 -4.65 -9.82 -5.60
CA ASN A 108 -4.88 -8.58 -6.35
C ASN A 108 -6.12 -8.65 -7.24
N LYS A 109 -6.39 -9.78 -7.89
CA LYS A 109 -7.61 -9.96 -8.70
C LYS A 109 -8.89 -9.82 -7.87
N PRO A 110 -9.16 -10.66 -6.84
CA PRO A 110 -10.40 -10.55 -6.07
C PRO A 110 -10.54 -9.20 -5.35
N PHE A 111 -9.43 -8.55 -4.97
CA PHE A 111 -9.45 -7.19 -4.43
C PHE A 111 -9.94 -6.17 -5.47
N LYS A 112 -9.35 -6.16 -6.67
CA LYS A 112 -9.71 -5.25 -7.76
C LYS A 112 -11.16 -5.46 -8.22
N ASP A 113 -11.64 -6.69 -8.27
CA ASP A 113 -13.01 -7.01 -8.66
C ASP A 113 -14.03 -6.47 -7.63
N ARG A 114 -13.74 -6.61 -6.33
CA ARG A 114 -14.58 -6.03 -5.26
C ARG A 114 -14.55 -4.51 -5.27
N LEU A 115 -13.37 -3.91 -5.46
CA LEU A 115 -13.23 -2.46 -5.55
C LEU A 115 -14.03 -1.90 -6.73
N ARG A 116 -13.95 -2.56 -7.89
CA ARG A 116 -14.74 -2.20 -9.08
C ARG A 116 -16.23 -2.33 -8.83
N SER A 117 -16.69 -3.40 -8.17
CA SER A 117 -18.10 -3.59 -7.85
C SER A 117 -18.63 -2.44 -6.96
N LYS A 118 -17.90 -2.10 -5.90
CA LYS A 118 -18.23 -0.97 -5.00
C LYS A 118 -18.20 0.37 -5.72
N TRP A 119 -17.26 0.57 -6.65
CA TRP A 119 -17.23 1.75 -7.50
C TRP A 119 -18.47 1.84 -8.40
N MET A 120 -18.89 0.73 -9.02
CA MET A 120 -20.08 0.70 -9.87
C MET A 120 -21.36 0.96 -9.08
N GLU A 121 -21.49 0.37 -7.88
CA GLU A 121 -22.59 0.63 -6.96
C GLU A 121 -22.66 2.13 -6.60
N TRP A 122 -21.53 2.73 -6.22
CA TRP A 122 -21.45 4.17 -5.94
C TRP A 122 -21.77 5.03 -7.17
N MET A 123 -21.33 4.61 -8.35
CA MET A 123 -21.66 5.24 -9.62
C MET A 123 -23.13 5.05 -10.03
N ALA A 124 -23.88 4.12 -9.46
CA ALA A 124 -25.30 3.93 -9.74
C ALA A 124 -26.19 4.72 -8.76
N ALA A 125 -25.68 5.12 -7.60
CA ALA A 125 -26.45 5.86 -6.59
C ALA A 125 -26.82 7.27 -7.09
N GLU A 126 -28.06 7.71 -6.83
CA GLU A 126 -28.63 8.95 -7.39
C GLU A 126 -28.12 10.23 -6.71
N ASP A 127 -27.66 10.14 -5.46
CA ASP A 127 -27.22 11.30 -4.68
C ASP A 127 -25.74 11.63 -4.91
N LYS A 128 -25.43 12.13 -6.11
CA LYS A 128 -24.06 12.53 -6.47
C LYS A 128 -23.90 14.03 -6.37
N ALA A 129 -22.86 14.46 -5.66
CA ALA A 129 -22.42 15.84 -5.71
C ALA A 129 -22.02 16.19 -7.16
N VAL A 130 -22.81 17.03 -7.81
CA VAL A 130 -22.55 17.53 -9.16
C VAL A 130 -21.66 18.77 -9.06
N THR A 131 -20.76 18.96 -10.02
CA THR A 131 -20.05 20.23 -10.19
C THR A 131 -21.04 21.31 -10.63
N LYS A 132 -20.68 22.59 -10.49
CA LYS A 132 -21.51 23.70 -11.02
C LYS A 132 -21.82 23.57 -12.53
N GLY A 133 -21.03 22.79 -13.27
CA GLY A 133 -21.21 22.54 -14.71
C GLY A 133 -21.94 21.25 -15.05
N GLY A 134 -22.73 20.65 -14.15
CA GLY A 134 -23.57 19.48 -14.47
C GLY A 134 -22.83 18.14 -14.53
N ASN A 135 -21.50 18.13 -14.47
CA ASN A 135 -20.72 16.90 -14.39
C ASN A 135 -20.77 16.34 -12.96
N VAL A 136 -21.01 15.04 -12.80
CA VAL A 136 -20.75 14.32 -11.55
C VAL A 136 -19.34 14.70 -11.07
N LYS A 137 -19.17 15.14 -9.82
CA LYS A 137 -17.84 15.42 -9.28
C LYS A 137 -17.00 14.15 -9.42
N LYS A 138 -16.11 14.15 -10.40
CA LYS A 138 -14.97 13.25 -10.43
C LYS A 138 -14.13 13.65 -9.24
N TRP A 139 -14.18 12.85 -8.19
CA TRP A 139 -13.09 12.82 -7.23
C TRP A 139 -11.89 12.28 -7.99
N ILE A 140 -11.11 13.19 -8.59
CA ILE A 140 -9.84 12.85 -9.19
C ILE A 140 -8.97 12.39 -8.02
N TRP A 141 -8.70 11.09 -7.97
CA TRP A 141 -7.86 10.43 -6.96
C TRP A 141 -6.39 10.58 -7.31
#